data_AF-A0A958TLR5-F1
#
_entry.id   AF-A0A958TLR5-F1
#
_cell.length_a   1.000
_cell.length_b   1.000
_cell.length_c   1.000
_cell.angle_alpha   90.00
_cell.angle_beta   90.00
_cell.angle_gamma   90.00
#
_symmetry.space_group_name_H-M   'P 1'
#
loop_
_entity.id
_entity.type
_entity.pdbx_description
1 polymer ?
#
loop_
_entity_poly.entity_id
_entity_poly.type
_entity_poly.pdbx_seq_one_letter_code
_entity_poly.pdbx_strand_id
1 'polypeptide(L)'
;MRVVIVFFLVGFPFIGMAKEWKSLKAYQKETQLTDLQPQDWLRSDRTRNTAIWMSANLYNLTNNRPQDYVTIKQRKDFFKWLNIELKAKGHEVVWPSMAYYISNKLRLLECFPYEMLTKRQMKAYAKAGSEAVFVNAFETLNDLFHSEEVLKGKAAVDWDKAILQEEQFVWIEAIYQTIDEKSLQQIERIAKGKSVYGLFVPKAIRFEGDISIAEDRYNYALNKLRSYCMSLIK
;
A
#
# COMPACT_ATOMS: atom_id res chain seq x y z
N MET A 1 -40.64 -36.60 -25.82
CA MET A 1 -39.47 -36.05 -25.08
C MET A 1 -39.67 -34.54 -24.93
N ARG A 2 -39.90 -34.05 -23.71
CA ARG A 2 -39.98 -32.61 -23.43
C ARG A 2 -38.60 -32.14 -22.98
N VAL A 3 -37.97 -31.28 -23.77
CA VAL A 3 -36.70 -30.64 -23.42
C VAL A 3 -37.01 -29.54 -22.41
N VAL A 4 -36.54 -29.71 -21.17
CA VAL A 4 -36.57 -28.65 -20.16
C VAL A 4 -35.29 -27.85 -20.34
N ILE A 5 -35.42 -26.61 -20.81
CA ILE A 5 -34.30 -25.66 -20.88
C ILE A 5 -34.20 -25.01 -19.51
N VAL A 6 -33.20 -25.41 -18.72
CA VAL A 6 -32.84 -24.77 -17.45
C VAL A 6 -31.92 -23.58 -17.77
N PHE A 7 -32.42 -22.37 -17.62
CA PHE A 7 -31.60 -21.16 -17.62
C PHE A 7 -30.83 -21.07 -16.31
N PHE A 8 -29.53 -21.38 -16.35
CA PHE A 8 -28.61 -20.97 -15.28
C PHE A 8 -28.37 -19.47 -15.39
N LEU A 9 -29.01 -18.70 -14.50
CA LEU A 9 -28.59 -17.33 -14.20
C LEU A 9 -27.25 -17.42 -13.47
N VAL A 10 -26.16 -17.36 -14.24
CA VAL A 10 -24.82 -17.12 -13.70
C VAL A 10 -24.82 -15.69 -13.16
N GLY A 11 -25.06 -15.55 -11.86
CA GLY A 11 -24.80 -14.31 -11.16
C GLY A 11 -23.32 -14.02 -11.27
N PHE A 12 -22.94 -13.05 -12.10
CA PHE A 12 -21.60 -12.50 -12.07
C PHE A 12 -21.35 -11.99 -10.64
N PRO A 13 -20.30 -12.44 -9.93
CA PRO A 13 -19.92 -11.78 -8.70
C PRO A 13 -19.61 -10.33 -9.08
N PHE A 14 -20.30 -9.38 -8.44
CA PHE A 14 -19.98 -7.96 -8.56
C PHE A 14 -18.49 -7.80 -8.27
N ILE A 15 -17.70 -7.63 -9.33
CA ILE A 15 -16.29 -7.28 -9.26
C ILE A 15 -16.25 -5.97 -8.46
N GLY A 16 -15.54 -5.99 -7.32
CA GLY A 16 -15.58 -4.97 -6.30
C GLY A 16 -15.62 -3.56 -6.87
N MET A 17 -16.75 -2.88 -6.66
CA MET A 17 -16.87 -1.48 -7.01
C MET A 17 -15.94 -0.70 -6.07
N ALA A 18 -15.12 0.18 -6.65
CA ALA A 18 -14.24 1.04 -5.87
C ALA A 18 -15.06 1.78 -4.81
N LYS A 19 -14.66 1.69 -3.54
CA LYS A 19 -15.32 2.40 -2.42
C LYS A 19 -14.97 3.89 -2.37
N GLU A 20 -14.10 4.34 -3.27
CA GLU A 20 -13.86 5.75 -3.53
C GLU A 20 -14.77 6.27 -4.65
N TRP A 21 -15.59 7.26 -4.30
CA TRP A 21 -16.53 7.88 -5.23
C TRP A 21 -16.04 9.24 -5.69
N LYS A 22 -16.25 9.58 -6.97
CA LYS A 22 -15.89 10.92 -7.49
C LYS A 22 -16.66 12.03 -6.78
N SER A 23 -17.91 11.78 -6.42
CA SER A 23 -18.82 12.73 -5.76
C SER A 23 -20.04 12.00 -5.20
N LEU A 24 -20.76 12.61 -4.25
CA LEU A 24 -22.00 12.06 -3.69
C LEU A 24 -23.07 11.80 -4.77
N LYS A 25 -23.18 12.68 -5.78
CA LYS A 25 -24.10 12.48 -6.90
C LYS A 25 -23.78 11.22 -7.72
N ALA A 26 -22.50 10.89 -7.88
CA ALA A 26 -22.09 9.67 -8.58
C ALA A 26 -22.45 8.43 -7.76
N TYR A 27 -22.19 8.48 -6.44
CA TYR A 27 -22.59 7.44 -5.49
C TYR A 27 -24.10 7.18 -5.50
N GLN A 28 -24.90 8.24 -5.34
CA GLN A 28 -26.37 8.17 -5.34
C GLN A 28 -26.91 7.59 -6.65
N LYS A 29 -26.35 7.99 -7.79
CA LYS A 29 -26.75 7.49 -9.11
C LYS A 29 -26.53 5.97 -9.23
N GLU A 30 -25.44 5.46 -8.68
CA GLU A 30 -25.03 4.06 -8.85
C GLU A 30 -25.66 3.14 -7.80
N THR A 31 -25.78 3.61 -6.56
CA THR A 31 -26.24 2.80 -5.41
C THR A 31 -27.70 3.01 -5.06
N GLN A 32 -28.32 4.11 -5.53
CA GLN A 32 -29.64 4.59 -5.10
C GLN A 32 -29.72 4.97 -3.61
N LEU A 33 -28.59 5.03 -2.90
CA LEU A 33 -28.50 5.43 -1.49
C LEU A 33 -28.23 6.93 -1.38
N THR A 34 -28.88 7.60 -0.43
CA THR A 34 -28.71 9.05 -0.20
C THR A 34 -27.36 9.39 0.42
N ASP A 35 -26.89 8.53 1.33
CA ASP A 35 -25.72 8.76 2.17
C ASP A 35 -24.70 7.64 1.98
N LEU A 36 -23.42 7.99 2.11
CA LEU A 36 -22.32 7.04 2.03
C LEU A 36 -22.45 5.97 3.12
N GLN A 37 -22.23 4.71 2.75
CA GLN A 37 -22.07 3.65 3.74
C GLN A 37 -20.74 3.80 4.49
N PRO A 38 -20.57 3.15 5.66
CA PRO A 38 -19.37 3.31 6.48
C PRO A 38 -18.04 3.02 5.77
N GLN A 39 -18.01 2.07 4.83
CA GLN A 39 -16.81 1.75 4.05
C GLN A 39 -16.53 2.70 2.87
N ASP A 40 -17.48 3.57 2.52
CA ASP A 40 -17.44 4.39 1.30
C ASP A 40 -16.96 5.81 1.61
N TRP A 41 -16.19 6.41 0.71
CA TRP A 41 -15.69 7.79 0.85
C TRP A 41 -15.67 8.52 -0.49
N LEU A 42 -15.71 9.86 -0.47
CA LEU A 42 -15.45 10.63 -1.69
C LEU A 42 -13.94 10.80 -1.91
N ARG A 43 -13.51 10.92 -3.16
CA ARG A 43 -12.14 11.28 -3.51
C ARG A 43 -11.67 12.54 -2.76
N SER A 44 -12.56 13.50 -2.62
CA SER A 44 -12.29 14.73 -1.87
C SER A 44 -12.02 14.46 -0.39
N ASP A 45 -12.69 13.49 0.21
CA ASP A 45 -12.55 13.13 1.63
C ASP A 45 -11.17 12.57 1.91
N ARG A 46 -10.67 11.67 1.04
CA ARG A 46 -9.30 11.17 1.12
C ARG A 46 -8.28 12.28 0.90
N THR A 47 -8.43 13.08 -0.16
CA THR A 47 -7.42 14.12 -0.48
C THR A 47 -7.34 15.23 0.57
N ARG A 48 -8.44 15.48 1.30
CA ARG A 48 -8.51 16.47 2.39
C ARG A 48 -8.38 15.84 3.78
N ASN A 49 -8.20 14.51 3.87
CA ASN A 49 -8.10 13.77 5.12
C ASN A 49 -9.25 14.08 6.10
N THR A 50 -10.49 14.02 5.62
CA THR A 50 -11.67 14.36 6.44
C THR A 50 -12.08 13.23 7.39
N ALA A 51 -12.98 13.51 8.33
CA ALA A 51 -13.53 12.51 9.24
C ALA A 51 -14.20 11.33 8.51
N ILE A 52 -14.87 11.55 7.37
CA ILE A 52 -15.48 10.47 6.58
C ILE A 52 -14.41 9.47 6.11
N TRP A 53 -13.27 9.96 5.62
CA TRP A 53 -12.14 9.12 5.21
C TRP A 53 -11.54 8.36 6.40
N MET A 54 -11.35 9.01 7.54
CA MET A 54 -10.83 8.37 8.76
C MET A 54 -11.77 7.27 9.26
N SER A 55 -13.08 7.54 9.31
CA SER A 55 -14.10 6.57 9.72
C SER A 55 -14.16 5.38 8.75
N ALA A 56 -14.07 5.62 7.44
CA ALA A 56 -14.01 4.55 6.46
C ALA A 56 -12.74 3.70 6.61
N ASN A 57 -11.59 4.33 6.90
CA ASN A 57 -10.36 3.57 7.15
C ASN A 57 -10.48 2.67 8.38
N LEU A 58 -11.01 3.20 9.49
CA LEU A 58 -11.24 2.44 10.71
C LEU A 58 -12.21 1.28 10.47
N TYR A 59 -13.33 1.55 9.80
CA TYR A 59 -14.32 0.52 9.46
C TYR A 59 -13.69 -0.57 8.60
N ASN A 60 -12.97 -0.20 7.55
CA ASN A 60 -12.33 -1.15 6.65
C ASN A 60 -11.25 -1.98 7.35
N LEU A 61 -10.45 -1.36 8.23
CA LEU A 61 -9.44 -2.04 9.03
C LEU A 61 -10.07 -3.09 9.94
N THR A 62 -11.07 -2.66 10.72
CA THR A 62 -11.80 -3.52 11.69
C THR A 62 -12.51 -4.69 11.01
N ASN A 63 -13.02 -4.49 9.79
CA ASN A 63 -13.76 -5.51 9.05
C ASN A 63 -12.90 -6.28 8.03
N ASN A 64 -11.57 -6.17 8.11
CA ASN A 64 -10.62 -6.82 7.21
C ASN A 64 -10.97 -6.65 5.72
N ARG A 65 -11.07 -5.39 5.26
CA ARG A 65 -11.46 -5.02 3.89
C ARG A 65 -10.32 -4.37 3.07
N PRO A 66 -9.15 -5.03 2.91
CA PRO A 66 -8.05 -4.45 2.14
C PRO A 66 -8.38 -4.23 0.65
N GLN A 67 -9.30 -5.03 0.08
CA GLN A 67 -9.74 -4.95 -1.32
C GLN A 67 -10.45 -3.64 -1.68
N ASP A 68 -10.93 -2.90 -0.69
CA ASP A 68 -11.61 -1.62 -0.93
C ASP A 68 -10.62 -0.52 -1.37
N TYR A 69 -9.31 -0.74 -1.19
CA TYR A 69 -8.21 0.16 -1.61
C TYR A 69 -7.55 -0.32 -2.91
N VAL A 70 -8.11 0.09 -4.04
CA VAL A 70 -7.74 -0.37 -5.38
C VAL A 70 -6.45 0.28 -5.92
N THR A 71 -6.17 1.52 -5.57
CA THR A 71 -5.05 2.29 -6.14
C THR A 71 -3.90 2.47 -5.15
N ILE A 72 -2.67 2.63 -5.68
CA ILE A 72 -1.49 2.97 -4.87
C ILE A 72 -1.74 4.29 -4.10
N LYS A 73 -2.49 5.23 -4.70
CA LYS A 73 -2.86 6.50 -4.07
C LYS A 73 -3.69 6.29 -2.79
N GLN A 74 -4.67 5.39 -2.84
CA GLN A 74 -5.53 5.05 -1.70
C GLN A 74 -4.74 4.34 -0.60
N ARG A 75 -3.98 3.29 -0.94
CA ARG A 75 -3.13 2.55 0.02
C ARG A 75 -2.09 3.45 0.69
N LYS A 76 -1.45 4.33 -0.09
CA LYS A 76 -0.53 5.35 0.44
C LYS A 76 -1.23 6.26 1.45
N ASP A 77 -2.40 6.79 1.14
CA ASP A 77 -3.12 7.68 2.08
C ASP A 77 -3.65 6.92 3.30
N PHE A 78 -3.96 5.62 3.17
CA PHE A 78 -4.27 4.76 4.32
C PHE A 78 -3.06 4.62 5.25
N PHE A 79 -1.88 4.28 4.73
CA PHE A 79 -0.66 4.20 5.54
C PHE A 79 -0.33 5.54 6.22
N LYS A 80 -0.62 6.67 5.55
CA LYS A 80 -0.48 8.00 6.16
C LYS A 80 -1.39 8.15 7.37
N TRP A 81 -2.68 7.83 7.21
CA TRP A 81 -3.66 7.89 8.29
C TRP A 81 -3.26 6.95 9.44
N LEU A 82 -2.98 5.68 9.15
CA LEU A 82 -2.62 4.67 10.15
C LEU A 82 -1.39 5.09 10.96
N ASN A 83 -0.34 5.60 10.30
CA ASN A 83 0.86 6.08 10.97
C ASN A 83 0.58 7.27 11.92
N ILE A 84 -0.38 8.14 11.59
CA ILE A 84 -0.79 9.24 12.47
C ILE A 84 -1.50 8.68 13.70
N GLU A 85 -2.46 7.76 13.52
CA GLU A 85 -3.22 7.16 14.62
C GLU A 85 -2.34 6.34 15.57
N LEU A 86 -1.45 5.50 15.04
CA LEU A 86 -0.54 4.69 15.85
C LEU A 86 0.41 5.55 16.69
N LYS A 87 0.88 6.68 16.14
CA LYS A 87 1.69 7.64 16.89
C LYS A 87 0.88 8.35 17.96
N ALA A 88 -0.37 8.71 17.69
CA ALA A 88 -1.27 9.30 18.67
C ALA A 88 -1.54 8.33 19.84
N LYS A 89 -1.60 7.02 19.56
CA LYS A 89 -1.64 5.94 20.57
C LYS A 89 -0.30 5.70 21.29
N GLY A 90 0.79 6.31 20.83
CA GLY A 90 2.11 6.24 21.45
C GLY A 90 3.00 5.08 20.96
N HIS A 91 2.62 4.37 19.90
CA HIS A 91 3.49 3.34 19.30
C HIS A 91 4.72 3.97 18.65
N GLU A 92 5.85 3.28 18.74
CA GLU A 92 7.13 3.67 18.12
C GLU A 92 7.51 2.81 16.90
N VAL A 93 6.56 2.01 16.39
CA VAL A 93 6.77 1.24 15.15
C VAL A 93 6.99 2.17 13.97
N VAL A 94 7.83 1.77 13.03
CA VAL A 94 8.26 2.63 11.90
C VAL A 94 7.74 2.09 10.57
N TRP A 95 7.39 0.81 10.50
CA TRP A 95 6.94 0.18 9.25
C TRP A 95 5.80 0.91 8.53
N PRO A 96 4.72 1.39 9.19
CA PRO A 96 3.68 2.17 8.50
C PRO A 96 4.22 3.44 7.83
N SER A 97 5.22 4.09 8.45
CA SER A 97 5.90 5.24 7.87
C SER A 97 6.75 4.87 6.66
N MET A 98 7.42 3.70 6.67
CA MET A 98 8.15 3.17 5.52
C MET A 98 7.20 2.82 4.38
N ALA A 99 6.10 2.12 4.66
CA ALA A 99 5.08 1.77 3.68
C ALA A 99 4.45 3.01 3.05
N TYR A 100 4.15 4.05 3.84
CA TYR A 100 3.73 5.36 3.33
C TYR A 100 4.77 5.97 2.38
N TYR A 101 6.04 6.00 2.80
CA TYR A 101 7.13 6.58 2.02
C TYR A 101 7.30 5.89 0.66
N ILE A 102 7.41 4.57 0.66
CA ILE A 102 7.54 3.76 -0.56
C ILE A 102 6.32 3.92 -1.45
N SER A 103 5.10 3.82 -0.91
CA SER A 103 3.87 4.03 -1.69
C SER A 103 3.81 5.42 -2.31
N ASN A 104 4.32 6.45 -1.63
CA ASN A 104 4.37 7.80 -2.19
C ASN A 104 5.34 7.91 -3.38
N LYS A 105 6.44 7.14 -3.36
CA LYS A 105 7.36 7.04 -4.50
C LYS A 105 6.76 6.23 -5.64
N LEU A 106 6.16 5.07 -5.35
CA LEU A 106 5.52 4.22 -6.37
C LEU A 106 4.39 4.95 -7.11
N ARG A 107 3.60 5.77 -6.40
CA ARG A 107 2.55 6.61 -7.01
C ARG A 107 3.07 7.51 -8.14
N LEU A 108 4.34 7.92 -8.12
CA LEU A 108 4.89 8.78 -9.17
C LEU A 108 4.85 8.10 -10.54
N LEU A 109 4.91 6.76 -10.59
CA LEU A 109 4.79 5.99 -11.83
C LEU A 109 3.40 6.16 -12.51
N GLU A 110 2.40 6.65 -11.76
CA GLU A 110 1.04 6.94 -12.20
C GLU A 110 0.75 8.47 -12.25
N CYS A 111 1.79 9.30 -12.31
CA CYS A 111 1.67 10.76 -12.35
C CYS A 111 2.51 11.36 -13.48
N PHE A 112 1.98 12.36 -14.16
CA PHE A 112 2.73 13.15 -15.13
C PHE A 112 3.93 13.89 -14.48
N PRO A 113 5.10 14.00 -15.14
CA PRO A 113 5.44 13.44 -16.46
C PRO A 113 5.95 11.99 -16.41
N TYR A 114 6.24 11.46 -15.23
CA TYR A 114 6.86 10.13 -15.05
C TYR A 114 6.03 9.00 -15.65
N GLU A 115 4.71 9.13 -15.63
CA GLU A 115 3.80 8.18 -16.23
C GLU A 115 4.10 7.94 -17.72
N MET A 116 4.51 8.97 -18.46
CA MET A 116 4.85 8.87 -19.88
C MET A 116 6.21 8.21 -20.11
N LEU A 117 7.13 8.34 -19.16
CA LEU A 117 8.49 7.79 -19.23
C LEU A 117 8.57 6.34 -18.71
N THR A 118 7.53 5.89 -18.00
CA THR A 118 7.52 4.59 -17.33
C THR A 118 6.78 3.55 -18.18
N LYS A 119 7.44 2.42 -18.44
CA LYS A 119 6.86 1.28 -19.16
C LYS A 119 5.64 0.70 -18.44
N ARG A 120 4.67 0.18 -19.20
CA ARG A 120 3.46 -0.46 -18.66
C ARG A 120 3.78 -1.62 -17.70
N GLN A 121 4.77 -2.45 -18.04
CA GLN A 121 5.22 -3.56 -17.20
C GLN A 121 5.66 -3.09 -15.81
N MET A 122 6.42 -2.00 -15.74
CA MET A 122 6.90 -1.42 -14.48
C MET A 122 5.75 -0.94 -13.59
N LYS A 123 4.73 -0.32 -14.19
CA LYS A 123 3.51 0.09 -13.47
C LYS A 123 2.75 -1.12 -12.94
N ALA A 124 2.70 -2.21 -13.70
CA ALA A 124 2.07 -3.45 -13.27
C ALA A 124 2.79 -4.06 -12.06
N TYR A 125 4.12 -4.15 -12.08
CA TYR A 125 4.91 -4.63 -10.94
C TYR A 125 4.74 -3.73 -9.71
N ALA A 126 4.76 -2.40 -9.87
CA ALA A 126 4.53 -1.48 -8.77
C ALA A 126 3.14 -1.63 -8.15
N LYS A 127 2.10 -1.81 -8.98
CA LYS A 127 0.73 -2.04 -8.51
C LYS A 127 0.63 -3.38 -7.77
N ALA A 128 1.18 -4.45 -8.34
CA ALA A 128 1.17 -5.78 -7.74
C ALA A 128 1.91 -5.80 -6.40
N GLY A 129 3.12 -5.22 -6.33
CA GLY A 129 3.89 -5.10 -5.10
C GLY A 129 3.16 -4.30 -4.03
N SER A 130 2.62 -3.13 -4.39
CA SER A 130 1.84 -2.31 -3.46
C SER A 130 0.58 -3.04 -2.96
N GLU A 131 -0.04 -3.89 -3.78
CA GLU A 131 -1.22 -4.66 -3.41
C GLU A 131 -0.87 -5.80 -2.47
N ALA A 132 0.15 -6.60 -2.82
CA ALA A 132 0.59 -7.73 -2.03
C ALA A 132 0.99 -7.28 -0.62
N VAL A 133 1.82 -6.24 -0.50
CA VAL A 133 2.21 -5.73 0.82
C VAL A 133 0.99 -5.23 1.61
N PHE A 134 0.09 -4.49 0.97
CA PHE A 134 -1.08 -3.92 1.65
C PHE A 134 -2.07 -4.98 2.13
N VAL A 135 -2.40 -5.94 1.27
CA VAL A 135 -3.37 -7.01 1.57
C VAL A 135 -2.81 -7.94 2.66
N ASN A 136 -1.57 -8.40 2.52
CA ASN A 136 -0.99 -9.35 3.48
C ASN A 136 -0.71 -8.70 4.85
N ALA A 137 -0.34 -7.42 4.89
CA ALA A 137 -0.13 -6.72 6.16
C ALA A 137 -1.43 -6.36 6.89
N PHE A 138 -2.58 -6.39 6.22
CA PHE A 138 -3.79 -5.72 6.70
C PHE A 138 -4.27 -6.25 8.06
N GLU A 139 -4.24 -7.56 8.25
CA GLU A 139 -4.59 -8.22 9.50
C GLU A 139 -3.59 -7.88 10.63
N THR A 140 -2.29 -7.98 10.36
CA THR A 140 -1.24 -7.58 11.33
C THR A 140 -1.36 -6.11 11.76
N LEU A 141 -1.77 -5.23 10.84
CA LEU A 141 -2.02 -3.81 11.13
C LEU A 141 -3.30 -3.60 11.94
N ASN A 142 -4.33 -4.42 11.71
CA ASN A 142 -5.56 -4.40 12.49
C ASN A 142 -5.29 -4.78 13.95
N ASP A 143 -4.52 -5.84 14.16
CA ASP A 143 -4.11 -6.31 15.48
C ASP A 143 -3.29 -5.24 16.20
N LEU A 144 -2.30 -4.65 15.52
CA LEU A 144 -1.49 -3.57 16.08
C LEU A 144 -2.36 -2.36 16.46
N PHE A 145 -3.32 -1.98 15.62
CA PHE A 145 -4.16 -0.81 15.85
C PHE A 145 -5.08 -0.97 17.07
N HIS A 146 -5.60 -2.18 17.28
CA HIS A 146 -6.51 -2.51 18.38
C HIS A 146 -5.78 -3.04 19.63
N SER A 147 -4.47 -3.24 19.57
CA SER A 147 -3.65 -3.63 20.71
C SER A 147 -3.79 -2.66 21.88
N GLU A 148 -3.99 -3.19 23.08
CA GLU A 148 -3.86 -2.43 24.33
C GLU A 148 -2.39 -2.19 24.69
N GLU A 149 -1.49 -3.06 24.21
CA GLU A 149 -0.05 -2.92 24.42
C GLU A 149 0.54 -1.89 23.46
N VAL A 150 1.13 -0.84 24.05
CA VAL A 150 1.86 0.19 23.30
C VAL A 150 3.30 -0.26 23.05
N LEU A 151 3.58 -0.66 21.82
CA LEU A 151 4.92 -1.08 21.41
C LEU A 151 5.91 0.09 21.39
N LYS A 152 6.93 0.01 22.24
CA LYS A 152 8.03 1.00 22.34
C LYS A 152 9.40 0.34 22.34
N GLY A 153 10.44 1.12 22.05
CA GLY A 153 11.83 0.70 22.12
C GLY A 153 12.09 -0.62 21.38
N LYS A 154 12.62 -1.61 22.10
CA LYS A 154 12.95 -2.93 21.53
C LYS A 154 11.72 -3.65 20.97
N ALA A 155 10.57 -3.59 21.63
CA ALA A 155 9.35 -4.27 21.18
C ALA A 155 8.88 -3.72 19.82
N ALA A 156 8.92 -2.40 19.64
CA ALA A 156 8.60 -1.77 18.35
C ALA A 156 9.60 -2.17 17.25
N VAL A 157 10.89 -2.25 17.58
CA VAL A 157 11.94 -2.69 16.63
C VAL A 157 11.75 -4.14 16.22
N ASP A 158 11.44 -5.03 17.16
CA ASP A 158 11.26 -6.45 16.86
C ASP A 158 9.98 -6.69 16.05
N TRP A 159 8.92 -5.92 16.33
CA TRP A 159 7.71 -5.93 15.50
C TRP A 159 8.00 -5.48 14.06
N ASP A 160 8.74 -4.37 13.89
CA ASP A 160 9.16 -3.89 12.56
C ASP A 160 10.00 -4.95 11.81
N LYS A 161 10.89 -5.67 12.50
CA LYS A 161 11.69 -6.75 11.90
C LYS A 161 10.83 -7.92 11.45
N ALA A 162 9.90 -8.36 12.29
CA ALA A 162 9.04 -9.50 11.99
C ALA A 162 8.20 -9.23 10.72
N ILE A 163 7.53 -8.07 10.65
CA ILE A 163 6.71 -7.74 9.47
C ILE A 163 7.57 -7.51 8.21
N LEU A 164 8.77 -6.94 8.34
CA LEU A 164 9.71 -6.83 7.22
C LEU A 164 10.19 -8.19 6.72
N GLN A 165 10.41 -9.15 7.62
CA GLN A 165 10.79 -10.50 7.25
C GLN A 165 9.69 -11.14 6.38
N GLU A 166 8.44 -11.08 6.83
CA GLU A 166 7.29 -11.56 6.05
C GLU A 166 7.16 -10.83 4.71
N GLU A 167 7.28 -9.50 4.72
CA GLU A 167 7.21 -8.69 3.50
C GLU A 167 8.23 -9.11 2.45
N GLN A 168 9.51 -9.19 2.84
CA GLN A 168 10.61 -9.35 1.89
C GLN A 168 10.79 -10.79 1.41
N PHE A 169 10.51 -11.78 2.26
CA PHE A 169 10.76 -13.20 1.98
C PHE A 169 9.51 -13.95 1.53
N VAL A 170 8.31 -13.46 1.84
CA VAL A 170 7.05 -14.14 1.49
C VAL A 170 6.23 -13.31 0.51
N TRP A 171 5.84 -12.09 0.89
CA TRP A 171 4.81 -11.36 0.14
C TRP A 171 5.29 -10.85 -1.21
N ILE A 172 6.51 -10.30 -1.27
CA ILE A 172 7.04 -9.71 -2.50
C ILE A 172 7.94 -10.66 -3.28
N GLU A 173 8.45 -11.73 -2.64
CA GLU A 173 9.40 -12.65 -3.27
C GLU A 173 8.80 -13.30 -4.52
N ALA A 174 7.55 -13.76 -4.43
CA ALA A 174 6.80 -14.29 -5.57
C ALA A 174 6.68 -13.28 -6.72
N ILE A 175 6.61 -11.98 -6.41
CA ILE A 175 6.54 -10.92 -7.44
C ILE A 175 7.90 -10.76 -8.11
N TYR A 176 8.99 -10.70 -7.34
CA TYR A 176 10.35 -10.57 -7.89
C TYR A 176 10.68 -11.70 -8.87
N GLN A 177 10.23 -12.92 -8.60
CA GLN A 177 10.40 -14.08 -9.47
C GLN A 177 9.68 -13.95 -10.84
N THR A 178 8.69 -13.06 -10.95
CA THR A 178 7.97 -12.77 -12.20
C THR A 178 8.53 -11.57 -12.98
N ILE A 179 9.54 -10.89 -12.43
CA ILE A 179 10.12 -9.69 -13.05
C ILE A 179 11.11 -10.11 -14.13
N ASP A 180 10.89 -9.63 -15.36
CA ASP A 180 11.86 -9.85 -16.44
C ASP A 180 13.18 -9.11 -16.16
N GLU A 181 14.30 -9.66 -16.65
CA GLU A 181 15.64 -9.15 -16.36
C GLU A 181 15.80 -7.64 -16.67
N LYS A 182 15.21 -7.16 -17.77
CA LYS A 182 15.30 -5.74 -18.15
C LYS A 182 14.55 -4.84 -17.18
N SER A 183 13.36 -5.27 -16.75
CA SER A 183 12.60 -4.56 -15.72
C SER A 183 13.34 -4.58 -14.38
N LEU A 184 13.91 -5.72 -13.98
CA LEU A 184 14.66 -5.87 -12.73
C LEU A 184 15.87 -4.92 -12.69
N GLN A 185 16.67 -4.89 -13.76
CA GLN A 185 17.80 -3.95 -13.90
C GLN A 185 17.33 -2.50 -13.81
N GLN A 186 16.17 -2.17 -14.39
CA GLN A 186 15.62 -0.82 -14.30
C GLN A 186 15.21 -0.46 -12.87
N ILE A 187 14.53 -1.36 -12.14
CA ILE A 187 14.16 -1.15 -10.73
C ILE A 187 15.42 -0.95 -9.89
N GLU A 188 16.44 -1.80 -10.08
CA GLU A 188 17.70 -1.70 -9.36
C GLU A 188 18.38 -0.35 -9.61
N ARG A 189 18.43 0.13 -10.86
CA ARG A 189 18.99 1.46 -11.18
C ARG A 189 18.23 2.60 -10.52
N ILE A 190 16.91 2.49 -10.43
CA ILE A 190 16.08 3.48 -9.73
C ILE A 190 16.40 3.44 -8.24
N ALA A 191 16.35 2.26 -7.61
CA ALA A 191 16.59 2.07 -6.19
C ALA A 191 18.00 2.53 -5.76
N LYS A 192 19.01 2.27 -6.59
CA LYS A 192 20.40 2.73 -6.38
C LYS A 192 20.61 4.22 -6.74
N GLY A 193 19.61 4.91 -7.29
CA GLY A 193 19.72 6.30 -7.73
C GLY A 193 20.77 6.51 -8.82
N LYS A 194 20.94 5.55 -9.74
CA LYS A 194 21.92 5.61 -10.83
C LYS A 194 21.48 6.61 -11.92
N SER A 195 22.41 7.38 -12.46
CA SER A 195 22.16 8.39 -13.51
C SER A 195 21.08 9.42 -13.10
N VAL A 196 20.11 9.72 -13.99
CA VAL A 196 19.03 10.68 -13.76
C VAL A 196 18.14 10.34 -12.56
N TYR A 197 18.09 9.08 -12.13
CA TYR A 197 17.32 8.65 -10.97
C TYR A 197 17.86 9.20 -9.65
N GLY A 198 19.13 9.59 -9.62
CA GLY A 198 19.78 10.17 -8.44
C GLY A 198 19.18 11.49 -7.96
N LEU A 199 18.41 12.19 -8.82
CA LEU A 199 17.66 13.40 -8.46
C LEU A 199 16.41 13.08 -7.62
N PHE A 200 15.89 11.86 -7.70
CA PHE A 200 14.61 11.46 -7.08
C PHE A 200 14.77 10.56 -5.86
N VAL A 201 15.94 9.94 -5.72
CA VAL A 201 16.32 9.07 -4.59
C VAL A 201 17.43 9.75 -3.77
N PRO A 202 17.10 10.25 -2.56
CA PRO A 202 18.08 10.86 -1.66
C PRO A 202 19.27 9.92 -1.42
N LYS A 203 20.49 10.48 -1.40
CA LYS A 203 21.72 9.69 -1.21
C LYS A 203 21.67 8.80 0.03
N ALA A 204 21.06 9.28 1.12
CA ALA A 204 20.93 8.58 2.39
C ALA A 204 20.17 7.24 2.31
N ILE A 205 19.35 7.05 1.26
CA ILE A 205 18.50 5.85 1.10
C ILE A 205 18.70 5.18 -0.25
N ARG A 206 19.84 5.38 -0.91
CA ARG A 206 20.13 4.60 -2.11
C ARG A 206 20.36 3.15 -1.71
N PHE A 207 19.71 2.26 -2.43
CA PHE A 207 19.83 0.83 -2.24
C PHE A 207 21.29 0.38 -2.47
N GLU A 208 21.73 -0.60 -1.69
CA GLU A 208 23.01 -1.28 -1.82
C GLU A 208 22.74 -2.78 -1.75
N GLY A 209 23.48 -3.58 -2.53
CA GLY A 209 23.21 -5.01 -2.71
C GLY A 209 22.50 -5.33 -4.04
N ASP A 210 21.99 -6.53 -4.15
CA ASP A 210 21.21 -7.06 -5.27
C ASP A 210 19.72 -7.03 -4.92
N ILE A 211 18.92 -6.34 -5.72
CA ILE A 211 17.49 -6.17 -5.42
C ILE A 211 16.70 -7.47 -5.61
N SER A 212 17.25 -8.45 -6.34
CA SER A 212 16.65 -9.78 -6.46
C SER A 212 16.79 -10.62 -5.19
N ILE A 213 17.76 -10.31 -4.33
CA ILE A 213 18.04 -11.06 -3.10
C ILE A 213 17.17 -10.50 -1.96
N ALA A 214 16.29 -11.34 -1.40
CA ALA A 214 15.40 -10.95 -0.30
C ALA A 214 16.15 -10.41 0.93
N GLU A 215 17.28 -11.02 1.27
CA GLU A 215 18.12 -10.60 2.39
C GLU A 215 18.70 -9.19 2.20
N ASP A 216 19.14 -8.84 0.99
CA ASP A 216 19.63 -7.49 0.69
C ASP A 216 18.51 -6.46 0.81
N ARG A 217 17.30 -6.79 0.33
CA ARG A 217 16.12 -5.93 0.49
C ARG A 217 15.72 -5.74 1.95
N TYR A 218 15.73 -6.81 2.74
CA TYR A 218 15.45 -6.78 4.18
C TYR A 218 16.47 -5.92 4.93
N ASN A 219 17.76 -6.15 4.69
CA ASN A 219 18.84 -5.40 5.32
C ASN A 219 18.79 -3.91 4.96
N TYR A 220 18.48 -3.60 3.71
CA TYR A 220 18.24 -2.21 3.30
C TYR A 220 17.04 -1.59 4.03
N ALA A 221 15.90 -2.29 4.09
CA ALA A 221 14.68 -1.79 4.72
C ALA A 221 14.92 -1.49 6.21
N LEU A 222 15.52 -2.45 6.92
CA LEU A 222 15.77 -2.37 8.34
C LEU A 222 16.83 -1.34 8.72
N ASN A 223 17.97 -1.33 8.01
CA ASN A 223 19.14 -0.55 8.45
C ASN A 223 19.18 0.86 7.85
N LYS A 224 18.61 1.06 6.65
CA LYS A 224 18.62 2.37 5.96
C LYS A 224 17.25 3.02 5.91
N LEU A 225 16.26 2.34 5.33
CA LEU A 225 14.96 2.97 5.10
C LEU A 225 14.26 3.32 6.42
N ARG A 226 14.30 2.41 7.40
CA ARG A 226 13.74 2.63 8.74
C ARG A 226 14.37 3.84 9.41
N SER A 227 15.69 3.87 9.50
CA SER A 227 16.47 4.98 10.07
C SER A 227 16.15 6.32 9.40
N TYR A 228 16.04 6.32 8.07
CA TYR A 228 15.65 7.51 7.33
C TYR A 228 14.22 7.95 7.64
N CYS A 229 13.26 7.03 7.67
CA CYS A 229 11.87 7.37 8.00
C CYS A 229 11.74 7.91 9.42
N MET A 230 12.52 7.40 10.38
CA MET A 230 12.61 7.96 11.73
C MET A 230 13.11 9.42 11.71
N SER A 231 14.07 9.73 10.84
CA SER A 231 14.63 11.09 10.74
C SER A 231 13.63 12.12 10.17
N LEU A 232 12.64 11.67 9.39
CA LEU A 232 11.58 12.53 8.85
C LEU A 232 10.49 12.90 9.88
N ILE A 233 10.53 12.28 11.06
CA ILE A 233 9.55 12.47 12.14
C ILE A 233 10.01 13.55 13.13
N LYS A 234 11.20 14.13 12.93
CA LYS A 234 11.73 15.24 13.74
C LYS A 234 11.04 16.57 13.43
#